data_AF-A0A914F5L5-F1
#
_entry.id   AF-A0A914F5L5-F1
#
_cell.length_a   1.000
_cell.length_b   1.000
_cell.length_c   1.000
_cell.angle_alpha   90.00
_cell.angle_beta   90.00
_cell.angle_gamma   90.00
#
_symmetry.space_group_name_H-M   'P 1'
#
loop_
_entity.id
_entity.type
_entity.pdbx_description
1 polymer ?
#
loop_
_entity_poly.entity_id
_entity_poly.type
_entity_poly.pdbx_seq_one_letter_code
_entity_poly.pdbx_strand_id
1 'polypeptide(L)'
;MLSKKLFVIFLTFCLIGYALCEEDKNAPKDMKGEECEKTAGTATSWLVVLMVIPSLLNVASVILLIFSMVLIRRLKSVVEAIASSTHWLTRTAIRVGLGPTAKKALIEYAKGKPEFKRLLG
;
A
#
# COMPACT_ATOMS: atom_id res chain seq x y z
N MET A 1 16.28 10.76 6.63
CA MET A 1 16.28 10.81 8.12
C MET A 1 14.91 10.53 8.76
N LEU A 2 13.78 10.88 8.14
CA LEU A 2 12.44 10.71 8.74
C LEU A 2 12.03 9.24 9.02
N SER A 3 12.45 8.32 8.16
CA SER A 3 12.14 6.88 8.29
C SER A 3 12.80 6.20 9.50
N LYS A 4 14.00 6.66 9.93
CA LYS A 4 14.69 6.10 11.10
C LYS A 4 14.02 6.50 12.42
N LYS A 5 13.54 7.75 12.52
CA LYS A 5 12.81 8.22 13.71
C LYS A 5 11.45 7.52 13.87
N LEU A 6 10.77 7.25 12.75
CA LEU A 6 9.49 6.55 12.74
C LEU A 6 9.65 5.07 13.15
N PHE A 7 10.73 4.42 12.72
CA PHE A 7 11.04 3.04 13.12
C PHE A 7 11.34 2.91 14.62
N VAL A 8 12.02 3.90 15.20
CA VAL A 8 12.30 3.93 16.65
C VAL A 8 11.00 4.11 17.45
N ILE A 9 10.09 4.98 17.01
CA ILE A 9 8.77 5.16 17.64
C ILE A 9 7.97 3.84 17.58
N PHE A 10 8.03 3.15 16.45
CA PHE A 10 7.37 1.85 16.27
C PHE A 10 7.90 0.78 17.22
N LEU A 11 9.23 0.67 17.34
CA LEU A 11 9.89 -0.24 18.28
C LEU A 11 9.52 0.09 19.73
N THR A 12 9.43 1.37 20.08
CA THR A 12 9.02 1.75 21.45
C THR A 12 7.57 1.38 21.74
N PHE A 13 6.64 1.55 20.80
CA PHE A 13 5.24 1.14 20.99
C PHE A 13 5.09 -0.39 21.06
N CYS A 14 5.84 -1.13 20.24
CA CYS A 14 5.89 -2.60 20.34
C CYS A 14 6.44 -3.04 21.71
N LEU A 15 7.56 -2.46 22.17
CA LEU A 15 8.17 -2.82 23.46
C LEU A 15 7.27 -2.48 24.65
N ILE A 16 6.54 -1.35 24.59
CA ILE A 16 5.54 -0.98 25.62
C ILE A 16 4.38 -1.98 25.60
N GLY A 17 3.91 -2.40 24.42
CA GLY A 17 2.88 -3.43 24.29
C GLY A 17 3.30 -4.80 24.83
N TYR A 18 4.56 -5.20 24.60
CA TYR A 18 5.13 -6.42 25.18
C TYR A 18 5.30 -6.31 26.70
N ALA A 19 5.78 -5.18 27.21
CA ALA A 19 5.98 -4.97 28.65
C ALA A 19 4.66 -5.02 29.45
N LEU A 20 3.58 -4.43 28.91
CA LEU A 20 2.25 -4.50 29.53
C LEU A 20 1.64 -5.91 29.48
N CYS A 21 2.07 -6.75 28.51
CA CYS A 21 1.63 -8.13 28.40
C CYS A 21 2.41 -9.06 29.36
N GLU A 22 3.57 -8.64 29.85
CA GLU A 22 4.45 -9.43 30.74
C GLU A 22 3.98 -9.39 32.21
N GLU A 23 3.37 -8.29 32.66
CA GLU A 23 3.00 -8.11 34.09
C GLU A 23 1.83 -8.99 34.57
N ASP A 24 0.96 -9.47 33.68
CA ASP A 24 -0.26 -10.22 34.06
C ASP A 24 0.01 -11.69 34.48
N LYS A 25 1.23 -12.19 34.32
CA LYS A 25 1.57 -13.61 34.60
C LYS A 25 1.86 -13.94 36.07
N ASN A 26 1.89 -12.97 36.98
CA ASN A 26 2.45 -13.14 38.34
C ASN A 26 1.41 -13.13 39.50
N ALA A 27 0.14 -13.46 39.26
CA ALA A 27 -0.86 -13.53 40.34
C ALA A 27 -0.90 -14.93 41.04
N PRO A 28 -1.00 -15.01 42.38
CA PRO A 28 -1.07 -16.27 43.14
C PRO A 28 -2.48 -16.90 43.09
N LYS A 29 -2.56 -18.23 43.20
CA LYS A 29 -3.79 -19.03 43.03
C LYS A 29 -4.17 -19.79 44.30
N ASP A 30 -5.42 -19.72 44.73
CA ASP A 30 -5.98 -20.51 45.85
C ASP A 30 -7.28 -21.27 45.52
N MET A 31 -7.35 -22.48 46.07
CA MET A 31 -8.05 -23.69 45.61
C MET A 31 -9.60 -23.72 45.76
N LYS A 32 -10.25 -22.63 46.17
CA LYS A 32 -11.73 -22.46 46.11
C LYS A 32 -12.18 -21.40 45.10
N GLY A 33 -11.24 -20.61 44.57
CA GLY A 33 -11.47 -19.62 43.52
C GLY A 33 -11.47 -20.21 42.11
N GLU A 34 -11.24 -21.52 41.93
CA GLU A 34 -10.86 -22.11 40.64
C GLU A 34 -11.89 -21.97 39.51
N GLU A 35 -13.20 -21.95 39.82
CA GLU A 35 -14.25 -21.70 38.82
C GLU A 35 -14.43 -20.21 38.51
N CYS A 36 -14.42 -19.33 39.52
CA CYS A 36 -14.45 -17.88 39.31
C CYS A 36 -13.17 -17.37 38.63
N GLU A 37 -12.02 -17.98 38.90
CA GLU A 37 -10.72 -17.67 38.29
C GLU A 37 -10.69 -18.13 36.83
N LYS A 38 -11.27 -19.29 36.50
CA LYS A 38 -11.39 -19.74 35.10
C LYS A 38 -12.29 -18.81 34.28
N THR A 39 -13.43 -18.38 34.84
CA THR A 39 -14.32 -17.43 34.16
C THR A 39 -13.71 -16.02 34.08
N ALA A 40 -13.06 -15.55 35.15
CA ALA A 40 -12.37 -14.28 35.17
C ALA A 40 -11.21 -14.26 34.17
N GLY A 41 -10.33 -15.27 34.20
CA GLY A 41 -9.19 -15.38 33.27
C GLY A 41 -9.61 -15.48 31.81
N THR A 42 -10.75 -16.14 31.53
CA THR A 42 -11.32 -16.14 30.18
C THR A 42 -11.78 -14.74 29.79
N ALA A 43 -12.50 -14.03 30.66
CA ALA A 43 -12.94 -12.66 30.40
C ALA A 43 -11.76 -11.67 30.22
N THR A 44 -10.70 -11.76 31.04
CA THR A 44 -9.49 -10.93 30.88
C THR A 44 -8.76 -11.25 29.58
N SER A 45 -8.65 -12.53 29.20
CA SER A 45 -8.01 -12.90 27.94
C SER A 45 -8.74 -12.32 26.72
N TRP A 46 -10.08 -12.35 26.73
CA TRP A 46 -10.90 -11.74 25.68
C TRP A 46 -10.75 -10.21 25.65
N LEU A 47 -10.62 -9.55 26.81
CA LEU A 47 -10.38 -8.11 26.89
C LEU A 47 -9.02 -7.71 26.31
N VAL A 48 -7.97 -8.48 26.59
CA VAL A 48 -6.63 -8.24 26.03
C VAL A 48 -6.67 -8.42 24.51
N VAL A 49 -7.29 -9.48 24.02
CA VAL A 49 -7.47 -9.72 22.57
C VAL A 49 -8.23 -8.57 21.90
N LEU A 50 -9.31 -8.10 22.51
CA LEU A 50 -10.13 -6.99 22.02
C LEU A 50 -9.42 -5.62 22.06
N MET A 51 -8.38 -5.45 22.86
CA MET A 51 -7.60 -4.20 22.93
C MET A 51 -6.35 -4.25 22.05
N VAL A 52 -5.63 -5.36 22.08
CA VAL A 52 -4.34 -5.53 21.40
C VAL A 52 -4.53 -5.65 19.89
N ILE A 53 -5.50 -6.43 19.43
CA ILE A 53 -5.74 -6.62 17.99
C ILE A 53 -6.09 -5.30 17.28
N PRO A 54 -7.09 -4.50 17.71
CA PRO A 54 -7.39 -3.25 17.03
C PRO A 54 -6.26 -2.23 17.15
N SER A 55 -5.50 -2.24 18.24
CA SER A 55 -4.31 -1.40 18.38
C SER A 55 -3.24 -1.75 17.34
N LEU A 56 -2.94 -3.04 17.15
CA LEU A 56 -2.01 -3.50 16.12
C LEU A 56 -2.50 -3.17 14.71
N LEU A 57 -3.79 -3.36 14.43
CA LEU A 57 -4.38 -3.01 13.14
C LEU A 57 -4.34 -1.50 12.86
N ASN A 58 -4.58 -0.67 13.88
CA ASN A 58 -4.49 0.79 13.76
C ASN A 58 -3.05 1.25 13.52
N VAL A 59 -2.08 0.63 14.21
CA VAL A 59 -0.67 0.91 14.01
C VAL A 59 -0.22 0.47 12.60
N ALA A 60 -0.66 -0.70 12.13
CA ALA A 60 -0.39 -1.17 10.77
C ALA A 60 -1.04 -0.26 9.70
N SER A 61 -2.26 0.21 9.93
CA SER A 61 -2.95 1.10 8.99
C SER A 61 -2.21 2.43 8.82
N VAL A 62 -1.72 3.03 9.91
CA VAL A 62 -0.92 4.26 9.87
C VAL A 62 0.37 4.06 9.06
N ILE A 63 1.07 2.92 9.21
CA ILE A 63 2.26 2.62 8.39
C ILE A 63 1.90 2.57 6.90
N LEU A 64 0.83 1.85 6.55
CA LEU A 64 0.41 1.68 5.15
C LEU A 64 0.03 3.04 4.53
N LEU A 65 -0.60 3.93 5.29
CA LEU A 65 -0.92 5.29 4.85
C LEU A 65 0.35 6.10 4.58
N ILE A 66 1.34 6.05 5.48
CA ILE A 66 2.61 6.77 5.28
C ILE A 66 3.36 6.20 4.06
N PHE A 67 3.40 4.88 3.92
CA PHE A 67 4.07 4.21 2.81
C PHE A 67 3.42 4.55 1.45
N SER A 68 2.08 4.50 1.39
CA SER A 68 1.33 4.89 0.18
C SER A 68 1.57 6.36 -0.18
N MET A 69 1.62 7.27 0.80
CA MET A 69 1.93 8.67 0.55
C MET A 69 3.34 8.87 -0.03
N VAL A 70 4.34 8.12 0.46
CA VAL A 70 5.71 8.16 -0.08
C VAL A 70 5.75 7.60 -1.51
N LEU A 71 5.08 6.49 -1.77
CA LEU A 71 4.94 5.90 -3.10
C LEU A 71 4.33 6.89 -4.08
N ILE A 72 3.19 7.51 -3.72
CA ILE A 72 2.51 8.49 -4.56
C ILE A 72 3.43 9.69 -4.85
N ARG A 73 4.16 10.20 -3.86
CA ARG A 73 5.11 11.31 -4.08
C ARG A 73 6.24 10.95 -5.04
N ARG A 74 6.79 9.73 -4.93
CA ARG A 74 7.83 9.25 -5.85
C ARG A 74 7.28 9.04 -7.25
N LEU A 75 6.10 8.42 -7.36
CA LEU A 75 5.41 8.19 -8.63
C LEU A 75 5.05 9.51 -9.29
N LYS A 76 4.59 10.52 -8.55
CA LYS A 76 4.24 11.83 -9.11
C LYS A 76 5.41 12.47 -9.86
N SER A 77 6.61 12.45 -9.27
CA SER A 77 7.81 12.98 -9.93
C SER A 77 8.17 12.22 -11.21
N VAL A 78 8.07 10.90 -11.19
CA VAL A 78 8.33 10.06 -12.37
C VAL A 78 7.26 10.26 -13.44
N VAL A 79 5.99 10.31 -13.05
CA VAL A 79 4.85 10.52 -13.94
C VAL A 79 4.91 11.92 -14.56
N GLU A 80 5.28 12.96 -13.82
CA GLU A 80 5.48 14.31 -14.35
C GLU A 80 6.63 14.34 -15.37
N ALA A 81 7.74 13.64 -15.10
CA ALA A 81 8.84 13.52 -16.05
C ALA A 81 8.44 12.77 -17.33
N ILE A 82 7.69 11.67 -17.20
CA ILE A 82 7.15 10.91 -18.34
C ILE A 82 6.14 11.76 -19.13
N ALA A 83 5.22 12.45 -18.45
CA ALA A 83 4.20 13.29 -19.08
C ALA A 83 4.85 14.45 -19.85
N SER A 84 5.85 15.11 -19.27
CA SER A 84 6.63 16.16 -19.93
C SER A 84 7.35 15.64 -21.18
N SER A 85 8.05 14.51 -21.05
CA SER A 85 8.77 13.87 -22.17
C SER A 85 7.81 13.46 -23.29
N THR A 86 6.65 12.91 -22.93
CA THR A 86 5.61 12.49 -23.88
C THR A 86 4.98 13.69 -24.59
N HIS A 87 4.76 14.80 -23.88
CA HIS A 87 4.26 16.04 -24.47
C HIS A 87 5.24 16.59 -25.52
N TRP A 88 6.54 16.62 -25.22
CA TRP A 88 7.57 17.02 -26.18
C TRP A 88 7.69 16.07 -27.37
N LEU A 89 7.60 14.77 -27.12
CA LEU A 89 7.59 13.75 -28.17
C LEU A 89 6.39 13.92 -29.10
N THR A 90 5.19 14.09 -28.53
CA THR A 90 3.95 14.31 -29.28
C THR A 90 4.04 15.58 -30.12
N ARG A 91 4.50 16.69 -29.53
CA ARG A 91 4.68 17.96 -30.23
C ARG A 91 5.68 17.84 -31.38
N THR A 92 6.76 17.10 -31.18
CA THR A 92 7.75 16.86 -32.22
C THR A 92 7.19 15.95 -33.29
N ALA A 93 6.47 14.88 -32.93
CA ALA A 93 5.84 13.96 -33.87
C ALA A 93 4.82 14.64 -34.78
N ILE A 94 4.03 15.57 -34.23
CA ILE A 94 3.13 16.41 -35.03
C ILE A 94 3.93 17.30 -35.97
N ARG A 95 4.99 17.96 -35.49
CA ARG A 95 5.84 18.85 -36.29
C ARG A 95 6.60 18.13 -37.41
N VAL A 96 7.10 16.92 -37.16
CA VAL A 96 7.79 16.10 -38.16
C VAL A 96 6.84 15.33 -39.06
N GLY A 97 5.52 15.56 -38.95
CA GLY A 97 4.54 14.94 -39.83
C GLY A 97 4.45 13.41 -39.68
N LEU A 98 4.72 12.87 -38.49
CA LEU A 98 4.61 11.44 -38.22
C LEU A 98 3.16 10.94 -38.39
N GLY A 99 2.15 11.80 -38.21
CA GLY A 99 0.73 11.46 -38.42
C GLY A 99 0.42 11.01 -39.86
N PRO A 100 0.68 11.84 -40.89
CA PRO A 100 0.54 11.46 -42.29
C PRO A 100 1.34 10.21 -42.67
N THR A 101 2.56 10.08 -42.18
CA THR A 101 3.44 8.93 -42.45
C THR A 101 2.89 7.65 -41.80
N ALA A 102 2.43 7.71 -40.56
CA ALA A 102 1.81 6.59 -39.86
C ALA A 102 0.48 6.18 -40.52
N LYS A 103 -0.34 7.15 -40.95
CA LYS A 103 -1.57 6.88 -41.71
C LYS A 103 -1.26 6.17 -43.03
N LYS A 104 -0.22 6.60 -43.75
CA LYS A 104 0.21 5.97 -45.00
C LYS A 104 0.67 4.53 -44.77
N ALA A 105 1.51 4.30 -43.77
CA ALA A 105 1.98 2.96 -43.41
C ALA A 105 0.82 2.03 -42.99
N LEU A 106 -0.16 2.54 -42.24
CA LEU A 106 -1.36 1.79 -41.85
C LEU A 106 -2.21 1.40 -43.06
N ILE A 107 -2.42 2.33 -44.00
CA ILE A 107 -3.15 2.06 -45.24
C ILE A 107 -2.41 1.03 -46.10
N GLU A 108 -1.08 1.13 -46.19
CA GLU A 108 -0.25 0.21 -46.95
C GLU A 108 -0.26 -1.20 -46.35
N TYR A 109 -0.18 -1.31 -45.02
CA TYR A 109 -0.34 -2.59 -44.30
C TYR A 109 -1.74 -3.18 -44.47
N ALA A 110 -2.78 -2.37 -44.35
CA ALA A 110 -4.17 -2.82 -44.50
C ALA A 110 -4.51 -3.25 -45.93
N LYS A 111 -3.87 -2.67 -46.95
CA LYS A 111 -3.98 -3.13 -48.35
C LYS A 111 -3.38 -4.53 -48.55
N GLY A 112 -2.36 -4.88 -47.76
CA GLY A 112 -1.72 -6.21 -47.79
C GLY A 112 -2.55 -7.32 -47.15
N LYS A 113 -3.64 -7.00 -46.44
CA LYS A 113 -4.52 -7.98 -45.81
C LYS A 113 -5.96 -7.88 -46.34
N PRO A 114 -6.54 -8.98 -46.86
CA PRO A 114 -7.88 -8.96 -47.44
C PRO A 114 -8.98 -8.65 -46.39
N GLU A 115 -8.71 -8.89 -45.12
CA GLU A 115 -9.64 -8.68 -44.00
C GLU A 115 -9.94 -7.20 -43.72
N PHE A 116 -9.03 -6.28 -44.07
CA PHE A 116 -9.18 -4.85 -43.77
C PHE A 116 -9.72 -4.01 -44.94
N LYS A 117 -9.99 -4.62 -46.10
CA LYS A 117 -10.54 -3.93 -47.28
C LYS A 117 -11.85 -3.19 -46.99
N ARG A 118 -12.67 -3.69 -46.07
CA ARG A 118 -13.96 -3.09 -45.71
C ARG A 118 -13.85 -1.82 -44.85
N LEU A 119 -12.68 -1.58 -44.24
CA LEU A 119 -12.40 -0.44 -43.36
C LEU A 119 -11.61 0.69 -44.06
N LEU A 120 -11.18 0.46 -45.30
CA LEU A 120 -10.39 1.39 -46.11
C LEU A 120 -11.23 2.23 -47.09
N GLY A 121 -12.56 2.09 -47.05
CA GLY A 121 -13.53 2.77 -47.92
C GLY A 121 -14.05 4.07 -47.35
#